data_AF-A0A4Q9GH72-F1
#
_entry.id   AF-A0A4Q9GH72-F1
#
_cell.length_a   1.000
_cell.length_b   1.000
_cell.length_c   1.000
_cell.angle_alpha   90.00
_cell.angle_beta   90.00
_cell.angle_gamma   90.00
#
_symmetry.space_group_name_H-M   'P 1'
#
loop_
_entity.id
_entity.type
_entity.pdbx_description
1 polymer ?
#
loop_
_entity_poly.entity_id
_entity_poly.type
_entity_poly.pdbx_seq_one_letter_code
_entity_poly.pdbx_strand_id
1 'polypeptide(L)' 'MTSGTVKWFNAQKGFGFIAPDDGGADAFVHMSALERAGIADL' A
#
# COMPACT_ATOMS: atom_id res chain seq x y z
N MET A 1 -10.50 -11.82 -2.73
CA MET A 1 -9.30 -11.01 -2.46
C MET A 1 -9.46 -9.74 -3.26
N THR A 2 -9.44 -8.58 -2.60
CA THR A 2 -9.51 -7.29 -3.29
C THR A 2 -8.09 -6.93 -3.72
N SER A 3 -7.87 -6.88 -5.03
CA SER A 3 -6.57 -6.52 -5.62
C SER A 3 -6.56 -5.03 -5.98
N GLY A 4 -5.39 -4.40 -5.89
CA GLY A 4 -5.23 -2.98 -6.18
C GLY A 4 -3.78 -2.65 -6.47
N THR A 5 -3.56 -1.53 -7.14
CA THR A 5 -2.22 -1.06 -7.50
C THR A 5 -1.79 0.03 -6.53
N VAL A 6 -0.53 -0.02 -6.07
CA VAL A 6 0.04 1.06 -5.25
C VAL A 6 0.07 2.33 -6.10
N LYS A 7 -0.72 3.32 -5.71
CA LYS A 7 -0.81 4.60 -6.40
C LYS A 7 0.45 5.41 -6.16
N TRP A 8 0.89 5.44 -4.90
CA TRP A 8 2.17 5.98 -4.48
C TRP A 8 2.50 5.49 -3.08
N PHE A 9 3.80 5.39 -2.79
CA PHE A 9 4.31 5.03 -1.47
C PHE A 9 5.52 5.91 -1.15
N ASN A 10 5.56 6.45 0.07
CA ASN A 10 6.68 7.22 0.55
C ASN A 10 7.41 6.40 1.61
N ALA A 11 8.52 5.76 1.20
CA ALA A 11 9.36 4.96 2.07
C ALA A 11 10.01 5.79 3.20
N GLN A 12 10.33 7.06 2.96
CA GLN A 12 10.92 7.93 3.99
C GLN A 12 9.92 8.26 5.12
N LYS A 13 8.63 8.40 4.78
CA LYS A 13 7.56 8.63 5.76
C LYS A 13 6.91 7.34 6.25
N GLY A 14 7.13 6.21 5.57
CA GLY A 14 6.60 4.89 5.95
C GLY A 14 5.11 4.69 5.66
N PHE A 15 4.54 5.38 4.68
CA PHE A 15 3.13 5.21 4.31
C PHE A 15 2.85 5.49 2.84
N GLY A 16 1.69 5.02 2.36
CA GLY A 16 1.22 5.27 1.01
C GLY A 16 -0.27 5.01 0.83
N PHE A 17 -0.70 5.00 -0.43
CA PHE A 17 -2.07 4.71 -0.80
C PHE A 17 -2.12 3.72 -1.96
N ILE A 18 -3.13 2.86 -1.92
CA ILE A 18 -3.42 1.84 -2.93
C ILE A 18 -4.75 2.21 -3.58
N ALA A 19 -4.77 2.25 -4.91
CA ALA A 19 -6.00 2.36 -5.67
C ALA A 19 -6.54 0.94 -5.92
N PRO A 20 -7.71 0.57 -5.36
CA PRO A 20 -8.33 -0.72 -5.66
C PRO A 20 -8.81 -0.77 -7.11
N ASP A 21 -8.68 -1.93 -7.74
CA ASP A 21 -9.07 -2.13 -9.15
C ASP A 21 -10.59 -2.00 -9.36
N ASP A 22 -11.36 -2.25 -8.30
CA ASP A 22 -12.81 -2.12 -8.24
C ASP A 22 -13.30 -0.65 -8.31
N GLY A 23 -12.38 0.32 -8.39
CA GLY A 23 -12.71 1.75 -8.46
C GLY A 23 -13.22 2.34 -7.14
N GLY A 24 -13.06 1.60 -6.04
CA GLY A 24 -13.38 2.04 -4.69
C GLY A 24 -12.45 3.12 -4.15
N ALA A 25 -12.67 3.52 -2.90
CA ALA A 25 -11.86 4.55 -2.25
C ALA A 25 -10.39 4.12 -2.10
N ASP A 26 -9.48 5.10 -2.18
CA ASP A 26 -8.05 4.88 -1.97
C ASP A 26 -7.80 4.26 -0.58
N ALA A 27 -7.16 3.10 -0.56
CA ALA A 27 -6.85 2.37 0.67
C ALA A 27 -5.51 2.85 1.24
N PHE A 28 -5.52 3.33 2.47
CA PHE A 28 -4.30 3.73 3.17
C PHE A 28 -3.48 2.51 3.58
N VAL A 29 -2.17 2.56 3.34
CA VAL A 29 -1.24 1.49 3.73
C VAL A 29 -0.06 2.06 4.53
N HIS A 30 0.23 1.42 5.66
CA HIS A 30 1.36 1.74 6.52
C HIS A 30 2.50 0.74 6.29
N MET A 31 3.75 1.17 6.43
CA MET A 31 4.94 0.32 6.23
C MET A 31 4.92 -0.92 7.12
N SER A 32 4.37 -0.81 8.34
CA SER A 32 4.19 -1.98 9.23
C SER A 32 3.31 -3.08 8.64
N ALA A 33 2.38 -2.75 7.74
CA ALA A 33 1.59 -3.76 7.02
C ALA A 33 2.42 -4.45 5.93
N LEU A 34 3.29 -3.69 5.24
CA LEU A 34 4.26 -4.23 4.26
C LEU A 34 5.30 -5.13 4.95
N GLU A 35 5.85 -4.70 6.08
CA GLU A 35 6.80 -5.49 6.87
C GLU A 35 6.18 -6.82 7.33
N ARG A 36 4.92 -6.79 7.79
CA ARG A 36 4.18 -8.01 8.16
C ARG A 36 3.87 -8.91 6.96
N ALA A 37 3.78 -8.33 5.76
CA ALA A 37 3.68 -9.07 4.51
C ALA A 37 5.04 -9.56 3.98
N GLY A 38 6.15 -9.24 4.66
CA GLY A 38 7.51 -9.63 4.25
C GLY A 38 8.14 -8.73 3.19
N ILE A 39 7.54 -7.56 2.92
CA ILE A 39 8.06 -6.57 1.96
C ILE A 39 8.91 -5.57 2.77
N ALA A 40 10.19 -5.89 2.92
CA ALA A 40 11.13 -5.09 3.72
C ALA A 40 11.99 -4.12 2.88
N ASP A 41 12.01 -4.29 1.56
CA ASP A 41 12.87 -3.51 0.64
C ASP A 41 12.07 -3.20 -0.64
N LEU A 42 11.83 -1.91 -0.92
CA LEU A 42 11.17 -1.40 -2.12
C LEU A 42 11.96 -0.23 -2.70
#